data_AF-A0A534G6D0-F1
#
_entry.id   AF-A0A534G6D0-F1
#
_cell.length_a   1.000
_cell.length_b   1.000
_cell.length_c   1.000
_cell.angle_alpha   90.00
_cell.angle_beta   90.00
_cell.angle_gamma   90.00
#
_symmetry.space_group_name_H-M   'P 1'
#
loop_
_entity.id
_entity.type
_entity.pdbx_description
1 polymer ?
#
loop_
_entity_poly.entity_id
_entity_poly.type
_entity_poly.pdbx_seq_one_letter_code
_entity_poly.pdbx_strand_id
1 'polypeptide(L)' 'MESQSDPSDSERSPFRCDGRTYCSQMNSCAEAKYFLAHCPNVKMDGDHDGIPCERQWCPGG' A
#
# COMPACT_ATOMS: atom_id res chain seq x y z
N MET A 1 18.12 8.17 -32.02
CA MET A 1 16.65 8.21 -31.82
C MET A 1 16.27 6.74 -31.84
N GLU A 2 15.95 6.00 -30.78
CA GLU A 2 15.24 6.19 -29.48
C GLU A 2 16.15 5.71 -28.31
N SER A 3 16.19 6.27 -27.09
CA SER A 3 15.17 6.51 -26.04
C SER A 3 14.71 5.25 -25.28
N GLN A 4 15.03 5.21 -23.96
CA GLN A 4 14.41 4.46 -22.82
C GLN A 4 15.04 3.11 -22.43
N SER A 5 15.22 2.68 -21.17
CA SER A 5 15.14 3.23 -19.80
C SER A 5 15.72 2.16 -18.82
N ASP A 6 16.20 2.63 -17.65
CA ASP A 6 16.77 2.01 -16.44
C ASP A 6 16.52 0.51 -16.03
N PRO A 7 17.45 -0.07 -15.22
CA PRO A 7 17.58 -1.52 -15.00
C PRO A 7 16.48 -2.13 -14.12
N SER A 8 15.87 -3.19 -14.67
CA SER A 8 15.24 -4.36 -14.02
C SER A 8 14.80 -4.20 -12.56
N ASP A 9 13.75 -3.40 -12.40
CA ASP A 9 12.71 -3.52 -11.38
C ASP A 9 11.99 -4.87 -11.55
N SER A 10 12.59 -5.96 -11.06
CA SER A 10 11.97 -7.29 -11.14
C SER A 10 11.79 -7.97 -9.78
N GLU A 11 12.09 -7.27 -8.69
CA GLU A 11 11.82 -7.72 -7.30
C GLU A 11 11.46 -6.51 -6.41
N ARG A 12 10.64 -5.58 -6.93
CA ARG A 12 10.07 -4.49 -6.14
C ARG A 12 8.57 -4.68 -6.14
N SER A 13 8.02 -5.13 -5.01
CA SER A 13 6.61 -4.91 -4.71
C SER A 13 6.27 -3.48 -5.15
N PRO A 14 5.20 -3.27 -5.95
CA PRO A 14 4.83 -1.93 -6.44
C PRO A 14 4.54 -0.94 -5.30
N PHE A 15 4.46 -1.46 -4.08
CA PHE A 15 4.19 -0.79 -2.83
C PHE A 15 5.50 -0.62 -2.06
N ARG A 16 5.88 0.63 -1.82
CA ARG A 16 7.01 0.99 -0.96
C ARG A 16 6.51 1.93 0.12
N CYS A 17 7.07 1.86 1.31
CA CYS A 17 6.76 2.80 2.39
C CYS A 17 7.24 4.20 1.98
N ASP A 18 6.36 4.97 1.35
CA ASP A 18 6.59 6.30 0.82
C ASP A 18 6.07 7.40 1.76
N GLY A 19 5.64 7.02 2.96
CA GLY A 19 5.07 7.93 3.97
C GLY A 19 3.55 7.99 3.97
N ARG A 20 2.89 7.20 3.12
CA ARG A 20 1.43 7.04 3.14
C ARG A 20 1.02 6.23 4.37
N THR A 21 0.19 6.85 5.21
CA THR A 21 -0.28 6.24 6.47
C THR A 21 -1.80 6.18 6.57
N TYR A 22 -2.53 6.72 5.59
CA TYR A 22 -3.99 6.83 5.62
C TYR A 22 -4.63 6.20 4.38
N CYS A 23 -5.87 5.77 4.53
CA CYS A 23 -6.62 5.09 3.48
C CYS A 23 -6.89 5.96 2.25
N SER A 24 -7.09 7.26 2.41
CA SER A 24 -7.28 8.17 1.27
C SER A 24 -6.05 8.28 0.35
N GLN A 25 -4.88 7.81 0.82
CA GLN A 25 -3.65 7.78 0.03
C GLN A 25 -3.40 6.42 -0.62
N MET A 26 -4.14 5.38 -0.21
CA MET A 26 -4.08 4.06 -0.82
C MET A 26 -4.96 4.02 -2.06
N ASN A 27 -4.72 3.05 -2.93
CA ASN A 27 -5.53 2.81 -4.13
C ASN A 27 -6.13 1.39 -4.20
N SER A 28 -5.82 0.52 -3.23
CA SER A 28 -6.38 -0.84 -3.19
C SER A 28 -6.26 -1.49 -1.81
N CYS A 29 -7.08 -2.53 -1.58
CA CYS A 29 -7.05 -3.32 -0.35
C CYS A 29 -5.70 -4.03 -0.17
N ALA A 30 -5.15 -4.57 -1.27
CA ALA A 30 -3.87 -5.27 -1.26
C ALA A 30 -2.71 -4.32 -0.92
N GLU A 31 -2.74 -3.09 -1.45
CA GLU A 31 -1.77 -2.05 -1.10
C GLU A 31 -1.90 -1.69 0.39
N ALA A 32 -3.10 -1.41 0.88
CA ALA A 32 -3.32 -1.08 2.28
C ALA A 32 -2.85 -2.20 3.23
N LYS A 33 -3.17 -3.48 2.91
CA LYS A 33 -2.70 -4.67 3.65
C LYS A 33 -1.18 -4.78 3.61
N TYR A 34 -0.56 -4.51 2.47
CA TYR A 34 0.90 -4.50 2.35
C TYR A 34 1.52 -3.44 3.25
N PHE A 35 1.02 -2.21 3.23
CA PHE A 35 1.51 -1.12 4.07
C PHE A 35 1.30 -1.41 5.56
N LEU A 36 0.17 -2.00 5.97
CA LEU A 36 -0.05 -2.42 7.35
C LEU A 36 0.99 -3.45 7.82
N ALA A 37 1.33 -4.42 6.97
CA ALA A 37 2.26 -5.49 7.32
C ALA A 37 3.74 -5.09 7.18
N HIS A 38 4.09 -4.21 6.24
CA HIS A 38 5.48 -3.89 5.89
C HIS A 38 5.94 -2.50 6.33
N CYS A 39 5.03 -1.56 6.55
CA CYS A 39 5.37 -0.17 6.84
C CYS A 39 5.05 0.19 8.31
N PRO A 40 6.03 0.69 9.08
CA PRO A 40 5.76 1.21 10.41
C PRO A 40 5.01 2.55 10.34
N ASN A 41 4.25 2.88 11.39
CA ASN A 41 3.48 4.14 11.56
C ASN A 41 2.25 4.31 10.64
N VAL A 42 1.76 3.24 10.04
CA VAL A 42 0.49 3.25 9.31
C VAL A 42 -0.71 3.36 10.26
N LYS A 43 -1.69 4.20 9.89
CA LYS A 43 -2.92 4.49 10.65
C LYS A 43 -4.13 4.19 9.77
N MET A 44 -4.14 2.98 9.21
CA MET A 44 -5.14 2.52 8.25
C MET A 44 -6.08 1.48 8.85
N ASP A 45 -5.59 0.75 9.84
CA ASP A 45 -6.30 -0.20 10.67
C ASP A 45 -6.53 0.48 12.02
N GLY A 46 -7.75 1.01 12.20
CA GLY A 46 -8.09 1.83 13.37
C GLY A 46 -8.59 1.00 14.55
N ASP A 47 -9.16 -0.16 14.25
CA ASP A 47 -9.74 -1.14 15.14
C ASP A 47 -8.80 -2.34 15.41
N HIS A 48 -7.67 -2.42 14.70
CA HIS A 48 -6.64 -3.46 14.81
C HIS A 48 -7.16 -4.86 14.52
N ASP A 49 -8.10 -4.97 13.57
CA ASP A 49 -8.67 -6.23 13.13
C ASP A 49 -7.83 -6.92 12.04
N GLY A 50 -6.81 -6.22 11.51
CA GLY A 50 -5.96 -6.67 10.42
C GLY A 50 -6.47 -6.30 9.03
N ILE A 51 -7.54 -5.50 8.93
CA ILE A 51 -8.20 -5.10 7.70
C ILE A 51 -8.09 -3.58 7.54
N PRO A 52 -7.00 -3.09 6.94
CA PRO A 52 -6.84 -1.66 6.73
C PRO A 52 -7.84 -1.15 5.70
N CYS A 53 -8.39 0.03 5.95
CA CYS A 53 -9.25 0.71 4.99
C CYS A 53 -10.52 -0.04 4.60
N GLU A 54 -11.14 -0.76 5.53
CA GLU A 54 -12.42 -1.47 5.36
C GLU A 54 -13.51 -0.61 4.66
N ARG A 55 -13.52 0.71 4.92
CA ARG A 55 -14.55 1.63 4.42
C ARG A 55 -14.30 2.12 3.00
N GLN A 56 -13.07 2.04 2.50
CA GLN A 56 -12.67 2.63 1.21
C GLN A 56 -12.17 1.58 0.23
N TRP A 57 -11.30 0.67 0.69
CA TRP A 57 -10.59 -0.26 -0.18
C TRP A 57 -10.93 -1.73 0.10
N CYS A 58 -11.23 -2.10 1.35
CA CYS A 58 -11.57 -3.46 1.75
C CYS A 58 -13.03 -3.60 2.24
N PRO A 59 -14.06 -3.28 1.43
CA PRO A 59 -15.46 -3.38 1.85
C PRO A 59 -15.87 -4.85 2.03
N GLY A 60 -15.70 -5.39 3.24
CA GLY A 60 -16.15 -6.75 3.60
C GLY A 60 -15.11 -7.66 4.25
N GLY A 61 -13.85 -7.24 4.38
CA GLY A 61 -12.78 -7.97 5.06
C GLY A 61 -11.96 -8.92 4.19
#